data_AF-A0AAE4ZZU4-F1
#
_entry.id   AF-A0AAE4ZZU4-F1
#
_cell.length_a   1.000
_cell.length_b   1.000
_cell.length_c   1.000
_cell.angle_alpha   90.00
_cell.angle_beta   90.00
_cell.angle_gamma   90.00
#
_symmetry.space_group_name_H-M   'P 1'
#
loop_
_entity.id
_entity.type
_entity.pdbx_description
1 polymer ?
#
loop_
_entity_poly.entity_id
_entity_poly.type
_entity_poly.pdbx_seq_one_letter_code
_entity_poly.pdbx_strand_id
1 'polypeptide(L)'
;MLDTGLKILVVASEVAPFAKTGGLADVAGSLPKALAVQGNDVRVVLPRYRRIGDYATVTDFPVEVGQRKETCIVRRSRIEAKSSRGTKEVPVYFVDNYHYFDRDRLYGYEDDAERFAFFNLSILPLCEELGFRPDVVHLNDWQSGFIPLLIRIRGRHSALWNETASVFTIHNLRYQGRFPKVALGLLGLGEEYFTPGGVEFYGDVSFMKAGLLFADVINTVSETYAREIQTPEFGEGLDGVLRKRGSDLYGIVNGINYHEYDPSSDPRLFKTYDSRNLGAKVDNKLALQRELGLSLS
;
A
#
# COMPACT_ATOMS: atom_id res chain seq x y z
N MET A 1 11.81 20.38 -17.80
CA MET A 1 10.81 19.34 -17.49
C MET A 1 10.60 19.12 -15.99
N LEU A 2 11.44 19.68 -15.09
CA LEU A 2 11.34 19.50 -13.63
C LEU A 2 10.50 20.57 -12.90
N ASP A 3 9.79 21.45 -13.63
CA ASP A 3 9.03 22.56 -13.03
C ASP A 3 7.56 22.22 -12.71
N THR A 4 7.10 21.00 -12.99
CA THR A 4 5.74 20.55 -12.67
C THR A 4 5.81 19.33 -11.74
N GLY A 5 5.12 19.40 -10.60
CA GLY A 5 5.00 18.27 -9.67
C GLY A 5 4.39 17.04 -10.35
N LEU A 6 4.78 15.86 -9.89
CA LEU A 6 4.34 14.57 -10.44
C LEU A 6 2.91 14.23 -10.01
N LYS A 7 2.23 13.43 -10.83
CA LYS A 7 0.99 12.74 -10.50
C LYS A 7 1.31 11.37 -9.93
N ILE A 8 1.01 11.15 -8.66
CA ILE A 8 1.39 9.94 -7.94
C ILE A 8 0.14 9.23 -7.43
N LEU A 9 -0.06 7.98 -7.84
CA LEU A 9 -1.10 7.11 -7.29
C LEU A 9 -0.48 6.17 -6.26
N VAL A 10 -0.85 6.32 -5.00
CA VAL A 10 -0.44 5.39 -3.94
C VAL A 10 -1.54 4.36 -3.74
N VAL A 11 -1.22 3.08 -3.95
CA VAL A 11 -2.16 1.97 -3.81
C VAL A 11 -1.70 1.07 -2.67
N ALA A 12 -2.57 0.89 -1.68
CA ALA A 12 -2.29 0.05 -0.52
C ALA A 12 -3.58 -0.61 -0.05
N SER A 13 -3.47 -1.75 0.63
CA SER A 13 -4.60 -2.37 1.32
C SER A 13 -4.93 -1.69 2.65
N GLU A 14 -4.03 -0.87 3.20
CA GLU A 14 -4.22 -0.19 4.48
C GLU A 14 -3.70 1.23 4.42
N VAL A 15 -4.47 2.17 4.98
CA VAL A 15 -4.15 3.60 5.03
C VAL A 15 -4.76 4.18 6.29
N ALA A 16 -3.94 4.76 7.17
CA ALA A 16 -4.45 5.50 8.33
C ALA A 16 -5.08 6.84 7.89
N PRO A 17 -6.24 7.24 8.45
CA PRO A 17 -6.96 6.63 9.58
C PRO A 17 -8.03 5.59 9.18
N PHE A 18 -8.22 5.31 7.90
CA PHE A 18 -9.35 4.51 7.40
C PHE A 18 -9.25 3.02 7.74
N ALA A 19 -8.06 2.44 7.58
CA ALA A 19 -7.82 1.02 7.80
C ALA A 19 -6.38 0.77 8.24
N LYS A 20 -6.22 0.16 9.43
CA LYS A 20 -4.92 -0.16 10.04
C LYS A 20 -4.95 -1.51 10.73
N THR A 21 -3.87 -2.28 10.54
CA THR A 21 -3.48 -3.51 11.23
C THR A 21 -2.00 -3.50 11.59
N GLY A 22 -1.16 -2.79 10.81
CA GLY A 22 0.27 -2.66 11.05
C GLY A 22 0.88 -1.36 10.52
N GLY A 23 2.21 -1.34 10.39
CA GLY A 23 2.99 -0.15 10.02
C GLY A 23 2.79 0.34 8.57
N LEU A 24 2.34 -0.56 7.66
CA LEU A 24 1.96 -0.18 6.29
C LEU A 24 0.97 0.99 6.27
N ALA A 25 -0.05 0.93 7.13
CA ALA A 25 -1.10 1.93 7.20
C ALA A 25 -0.56 3.33 7.54
N ASP A 26 0.47 3.39 8.40
CA ASP A 26 1.08 4.64 8.83
C ASP A 26 1.91 5.27 7.71
N VAL A 27 2.67 4.46 6.98
CA VAL A 27 3.42 4.91 5.80
C VAL A 27 2.46 5.39 4.72
N ALA A 28 1.48 4.57 4.36
CA ALA A 28 0.49 4.90 3.32
C ALA A 28 -0.44 6.06 3.73
N GLY A 29 -0.57 6.38 5.01
CA GLY A 29 -1.31 7.55 5.51
C GLY A 29 -0.48 8.84 5.61
N SER A 30 0.84 8.74 5.75
CA SER A 30 1.73 9.89 5.99
C SER A 30 2.56 10.29 4.78
N LEU A 31 3.12 9.33 4.03
CA LEU A 31 3.93 9.57 2.84
C LEU A 31 3.15 10.36 1.76
N PRO A 32 1.88 10.05 1.44
CA PRO A 32 1.12 10.83 0.47
C PRO A 32 0.98 12.30 0.85
N LYS A 33 0.82 12.59 2.15
CA LYS A 33 0.74 13.97 2.67
C LYS A 33 2.05 14.72 2.45
N ALA A 34 3.17 14.08 2.76
CA ALA A 34 4.50 14.67 2.56
C ALA A 34 4.76 14.98 1.07
N LEU A 35 4.46 14.03 0.19
CA LEU A 35 4.59 14.20 -1.26
C LEU A 35 3.69 15.33 -1.80
N ALA A 36 2.45 15.43 -1.31
CA ALA A 36 1.54 16.50 -1.71
C ALA A 36 2.03 17.88 -1.27
N VAL A 37 2.56 18.00 -0.04
CA VAL A 37 3.16 19.25 0.47
C VAL A 37 4.36 19.70 -0.39
N GLN A 38 5.11 18.74 -0.96
CA GLN A 38 6.21 19.02 -1.90
C GLN A 38 5.77 19.48 -3.29
N GLY A 39 4.47 19.51 -3.59
CA GLY A 39 3.95 20.05 -4.86
C GLY A 39 3.38 19.02 -5.82
N ASN A 40 3.36 17.74 -5.47
CA ASN A 40 2.83 16.66 -6.30
C ASN A 40 1.29 16.56 -6.20
N ASP A 41 0.63 16.10 -7.27
CA ASP A 41 -0.77 15.67 -7.26
C ASP A 41 -0.81 14.20 -6.82
N VAL A 42 -1.07 13.99 -5.53
CA VAL A 42 -1.05 12.66 -4.92
C VAL A 42 -2.47 12.20 -4.65
N ARG A 43 -2.77 10.97 -5.04
CA ARG A 43 -4.04 10.30 -4.76
C ARG A 43 -3.77 8.94 -4.12
N VAL A 44 -4.65 8.52 -3.22
CA VAL A 44 -4.53 7.24 -2.52
C VAL A 44 -5.70 6.34 -2.90
N VAL A 45 -5.44 5.05 -3.09
CA VAL A 45 -6.47 4.03 -3.34
C VAL A 45 -6.30 2.86 -2.37
N LEU A 46 -7.41 2.44 -1.76
CA LEU A 46 -7.50 1.24 -0.94
C LEU A 46 -8.89 0.58 -1.07
N PRO A 47 -9.08 -0.66 -0.62
CA PRO A 47 -10.42 -1.24 -0.55
C PRO A 47 -11.32 -0.52 0.46
N ARG A 48 -12.63 -0.46 0.20
CA ARG A 48 -13.61 0.06 1.17
C ARG A 48 -13.98 -1.01 2.19
N TYR A 49 -13.25 -1.10 3.29
CA TYR A 49 -13.63 -1.98 4.39
C TYR A 49 -14.87 -1.49 5.14
N ARG A 50 -15.65 -2.42 5.72
CA ARG A 50 -16.88 -2.16 6.51
C ARG A 50 -16.79 -0.97 7.47
N ARG A 51 -15.67 -0.85 8.20
CA ARG A 51 -15.43 0.20 9.19
C ARG A 51 -15.31 1.63 8.63
N ILE A 52 -15.08 1.76 7.32
CA ILE A 52 -14.97 3.05 6.66
C ILE A 52 -16.39 3.54 6.37
N GLY A 53 -16.82 4.63 6.99
CA GLY A 53 -18.18 5.15 6.86
C GLY A 53 -18.30 6.56 6.27
N ASP A 54 -17.22 7.36 6.29
CA ASP A 54 -17.24 8.75 5.84
C ASP A 54 -16.64 8.90 4.43
N TYR A 55 -17.53 8.91 3.43
CA TYR A 55 -17.19 9.08 2.01
C TYR A 55 -18.39 9.56 1.20
N ALA A 56 -18.11 10.04 -0.02
CA ALA A 56 -19.10 10.22 -1.07
C ALA A 56 -18.95 9.12 -2.15
N THR A 57 -20.06 8.67 -2.74
CA THR A 57 -20.01 7.85 -3.97
C THR A 57 -19.65 8.75 -5.15
N VAL A 58 -18.73 8.30 -6.01
CA VAL A 58 -18.23 9.08 -7.16
C VAL A 58 -18.76 8.54 -8.47
N THR A 59 -18.58 7.25 -8.71
CA THR A 59 -18.91 6.55 -9.96
C THR A 59 -18.87 5.05 -9.71
N ASP A 60 -19.23 4.24 -10.69
CA ASP A 60 -19.04 2.81 -10.70
C ASP A 60 -18.71 2.30 -12.12
N PHE A 61 -18.03 1.17 -12.18
CA PHE A 61 -17.69 0.52 -13.45
C PHE A 61 -17.56 -0.99 -13.24
N PRO A 62 -17.74 -1.79 -14.31
CA PRO A 62 -17.58 -3.23 -14.20
C PRO A 62 -16.12 -3.67 -14.26
N VAL A 63 -15.83 -4.77 -13.56
CA VAL A 63 -14.52 -5.42 -13.50
C VAL A 63 -14.68 -6.90 -13.80
N GLU A 64 -13.90 -7.40 -14.74
CA GLU A 64 -13.90 -8.83 -15.11
C GLU A 64 -12.97 -9.60 -14.17
N VAL A 65 -13.54 -10.50 -13.37
CA VAL A 65 -12.81 -11.38 -12.44
C VAL A 65 -13.03 -12.82 -12.89
N GLY A 66 -12.05 -13.37 -13.60
CA GLY A 66 -12.19 -14.63 -14.31
C GLY A 66 -13.34 -14.60 -15.32
N GLN A 67 -14.34 -15.46 -15.13
CA GLN A 67 -15.52 -15.53 -16.00
C GLN A 67 -16.71 -14.68 -15.49
N ARG A 68 -16.53 -13.96 -14.37
CA ARG A 68 -17.57 -13.12 -13.78
C ARG A 68 -17.29 -11.64 -14.03
N LYS A 69 -18.36 -10.86 -14.01
CA LYS A 69 -18.31 -9.40 -14.09
C LYS A 69 -18.88 -8.84 -12.81
N GLU A 70 -18.03 -8.20 -12.02
CA GLU A 70 -18.36 -7.63 -10.71
C GLU A 70 -18.39 -6.11 -10.82
N THR A 71 -19.29 -5.44 -10.10
CA THR A 71 -19.32 -3.98 -10.08
C THR A 71 -18.30 -3.45 -9.06
N CYS A 72 -17.46 -2.51 -9.50
CA CYS A 72 -16.62 -1.69 -8.64
C CYS A 72 -17.28 -0.34 -8.42
N ILE A 73 -17.70 -0.07 -7.19
CA ILE A 73 -18.21 1.24 -6.78
C ILE A 73 -17.02 2.05 -6.28
N VAL A 74 -16.82 3.23 -6.85
CA VAL A 74 -15.78 4.17 -6.43
C VAL A 74 -16.36 5.13 -5.41
N ARG A 75 -15.75 5.13 -4.23
CA ARG A 75 -16.06 6.10 -3.17
C ARG A 75 -14.87 7.01 -2.95
N ARG A 76 -15.11 8.19 -2.37
CA ARG A 76 -14.06 9.17 -2.12
C ARG A 76 -14.19 9.82 -0.75
N SER A 77 -13.05 9.94 -0.09
CA SER A 77 -12.83 10.81 1.06
C SER A 77 -11.52 11.60 0.82
N ARG A 78 -10.95 12.14 1.88
CA ARG A 78 -9.72 12.94 1.84
C ARG A 78 -8.94 12.83 3.14
N ILE A 79 -7.64 13.06 3.05
CA ILE A 79 -6.79 13.30 4.23
C ILE A 79 -6.15 14.68 4.12
N GLU A 80 -6.07 15.38 5.24
CA GLU A 80 -5.41 16.68 5.32
C GLU A 80 -3.90 16.51 5.49
N ALA A 81 -3.15 17.25 4.68
CA ALA A 81 -1.71 17.41 4.74
C ALA A 81 -1.38 18.84 5.19
N LYS A 82 -1.03 19.01 6.46
CA LYS A 82 -0.72 20.32 7.04
C LYS A 82 0.77 20.63 6.88
N SER A 83 1.09 21.88 6.58
CA SER A 83 2.46 22.39 6.46
C SER A 83 2.54 23.86 6.87
N SER A 84 3.75 24.40 7.02
CA SER A 84 3.96 25.84 7.23
C SER A 84 3.43 26.72 6.09
N ARG A 85 3.17 26.14 4.90
CA ARG A 85 2.62 26.82 3.73
C ARG A 85 1.09 26.68 3.60
N GLY A 86 0.43 26.08 4.60
CA GLY A 86 -1.00 25.83 4.62
C GLY A 86 -1.36 24.35 4.57
N THR A 87 -2.66 24.07 4.42
CA THR A 87 -3.24 22.72 4.34
C THR A 87 -3.53 22.35 2.90
N LYS A 88 -3.08 21.16 2.48
CA LYS A 88 -3.49 20.53 1.22
C LYS A 88 -4.38 19.33 1.50
N GLU A 89 -5.30 19.04 0.59
CA GLU A 89 -6.12 17.83 0.64
C GLU A 89 -5.56 16.79 -0.31
N VAL A 90 -5.35 15.57 0.19
CA VAL A 90 -5.00 14.40 -0.62
C VAL A 90 -6.27 13.59 -0.84
N PRO A 91 -6.77 13.47 -2.08
CA PRO A 91 -7.92 12.63 -2.38
C PRO A 91 -7.64 11.15 -2.06
N VAL A 92 -8.59 10.52 -1.39
CA VAL A 92 -8.54 9.08 -1.10
C VAL A 92 -9.74 8.42 -1.74
N TYR A 93 -9.49 7.46 -2.63
CA TYR A 93 -10.51 6.69 -3.31
C TYR A 93 -10.60 5.30 -2.71
N PHE A 94 -11.82 4.80 -2.56
CA PHE A 94 -12.07 3.46 -2.10
C PHE A 94 -12.67 2.62 -3.22
N VAL A 95 -12.04 1.48 -3.48
CA VAL A 95 -12.59 0.42 -4.33
C VAL A 95 -13.57 -0.37 -3.48
N ASP A 96 -14.86 -0.21 -3.73
CA ASP A 96 -15.93 -0.86 -2.98
C ASP A 96 -16.62 -1.95 -3.80
N ASN A 97 -16.94 -3.04 -3.10
CA ASN A 97 -17.80 -4.12 -3.54
C ASN A 97 -18.35 -4.79 -2.26
N TYR A 98 -19.67 -4.81 -2.13
CA TYR A 98 -20.35 -5.31 -0.93
C TYR A 98 -20.01 -6.77 -0.61
N HIS A 99 -19.74 -7.59 -1.62
CA HIS A 99 -19.37 -8.99 -1.41
C HIS A 99 -17.93 -9.15 -0.90
N TYR A 100 -16.98 -8.36 -1.41
CA TYR A 100 -15.56 -8.52 -1.10
C TYR A 100 -15.10 -7.73 0.14
N PHE A 101 -15.57 -6.50 0.35
CA PHE A 101 -14.94 -5.59 1.33
C PHE A 101 -15.84 -5.15 2.48
N ASP A 102 -17.16 -5.35 2.39
CA ASP A 102 -18.05 -5.17 3.53
C ASP A 102 -17.99 -6.37 4.49
N ARG A 103 -16.84 -6.56 5.13
CA ARG A 103 -16.54 -7.67 6.05
C ARG A 103 -15.81 -7.19 7.32
N ASP A 104 -15.82 -8.03 8.36
CA ASP A 104 -15.27 -7.69 9.69
C ASP A 104 -13.74 -7.61 9.74
N ARG A 105 -13.05 -8.49 8.99
CA ARG A 105 -11.59 -8.55 8.91
C ARG A 105 -11.10 -7.99 7.59
N LEU A 106 -9.84 -7.60 7.55
CA LEU A 106 -9.19 -7.14 6.31
C LEU A 106 -8.72 -8.32 5.45
N TYR A 107 -8.15 -9.35 6.08
CA TYR A 107 -7.53 -10.51 5.45
C TYR A 107 -7.91 -11.81 6.17
N GLY A 108 -7.44 -12.93 5.63
CA GLY A 108 -7.61 -14.26 6.19
C GLY A 108 -8.95 -14.88 5.81
N TYR A 109 -9.46 -14.54 4.63
CA TYR A 109 -10.63 -15.19 4.04
C TYR A 109 -10.20 -16.19 2.98
N GLU A 110 -11.00 -17.24 2.80
CA GLU A 110 -10.74 -18.30 1.81
C GLU A 110 -10.71 -17.76 0.38
N ASP A 111 -11.42 -16.66 0.11
CA ASP A 111 -11.52 -15.98 -1.17
C ASP A 111 -10.58 -14.77 -1.31
N ASP A 112 -9.54 -14.64 -0.46
CA ASP A 112 -8.59 -13.52 -0.55
C ASP A 112 -7.93 -13.41 -1.94
N ALA A 113 -7.69 -14.55 -2.61
CA ALA A 113 -7.20 -14.57 -3.99
C ALA A 113 -8.09 -13.74 -4.93
N GLU A 114 -9.40 -13.93 -4.81
CA GLU A 114 -10.41 -13.27 -5.64
C GLU A 114 -10.63 -11.81 -5.24
N ARG A 115 -10.73 -11.55 -3.94
CA ARG A 115 -10.88 -10.18 -3.38
C ARG A 115 -9.76 -9.27 -3.86
N PHE A 116 -8.52 -9.75 -3.79
CA PHE A 116 -7.37 -8.96 -4.20
C PHE A 116 -7.11 -9.05 -5.71
N ALA A 117 -7.55 -10.09 -6.43
CA ALA A 117 -7.61 -10.04 -7.88
C ALA A 117 -8.51 -8.91 -8.37
N PHE A 118 -9.74 -8.82 -7.83
CA PHE A 118 -10.66 -7.71 -8.08
C PHE A 118 -10.01 -6.36 -7.77
N PHE A 119 -9.36 -6.22 -6.61
CA PHE A 119 -8.68 -4.96 -6.26
C PHE A 119 -7.60 -4.57 -7.28
N ASN A 120 -6.74 -5.49 -7.70
CA ASN A 120 -5.69 -5.22 -8.71
C ASN A 120 -6.31 -4.82 -10.06
N LEU A 121 -7.36 -5.54 -10.49
CA LEU A 121 -8.05 -5.29 -11.77
C LEU A 121 -8.80 -3.95 -11.80
N SER A 122 -9.25 -3.46 -10.65
CA SER A 122 -9.99 -2.19 -10.54
C SER A 122 -9.11 -0.94 -10.69
N ILE A 123 -7.79 -1.02 -10.51
CA ILE A 123 -6.94 0.19 -10.40
C ILE A 123 -6.82 0.97 -11.71
N LEU A 124 -6.51 0.28 -12.82
CA LEU A 124 -6.34 0.94 -14.12
C LEU A 124 -7.67 1.53 -14.62
N PRO A 125 -8.80 0.78 -14.63
CA PRO A 125 -10.11 1.34 -14.97
C PRO A 125 -10.51 2.51 -14.06
N LEU A 126 -10.21 2.46 -12.75
CA LEU A 126 -10.46 3.58 -11.84
C LEU A 126 -9.73 4.85 -12.29
N CYS A 127 -8.46 4.74 -12.70
CA CYS A 127 -7.71 5.89 -13.22
C CYS A 127 -8.30 6.43 -14.52
N GLU A 128 -8.70 5.53 -15.43
CA GLU A 128 -9.35 5.88 -16.69
C GLU A 128 -10.68 6.63 -16.45
N GLU A 129 -11.52 6.11 -15.56
CA GLU A 129 -12.81 6.68 -15.18
C GLU A 129 -12.67 8.05 -14.49
N LEU A 130 -11.67 8.21 -13.63
CA LEU A 130 -11.38 9.48 -12.97
C LEU A 130 -10.67 10.50 -13.88
N GLY A 131 -10.30 10.11 -15.11
CA GLY A 131 -9.45 10.91 -15.99
C GLY A 131 -8.06 11.19 -15.39
N PHE A 132 -7.61 10.37 -14.44
CA PHE A 132 -6.32 10.54 -13.76
C PHE A 132 -5.24 9.73 -14.47
N ARG A 133 -4.18 10.41 -14.89
CA ARG A 133 -3.04 9.82 -15.60
C ARG A 133 -1.82 9.89 -14.69
N PRO A 134 -1.51 8.84 -13.91
CA PRO A 134 -0.37 8.87 -13.00
C PRO A 134 0.95 8.80 -13.78
N ASP A 135 1.90 9.64 -13.39
CA ASP A 135 3.30 9.49 -13.81
C ASP A 135 3.95 8.32 -13.06
N VAL A 136 3.57 8.14 -11.79
CA VAL A 136 4.05 7.05 -10.92
C VAL A 136 2.88 6.38 -10.22
N VAL A 137 2.85 5.04 -10.25
CA VAL A 137 2.00 4.21 -9.40
C VAL A 137 2.86 3.54 -8.34
N HIS A 138 2.64 3.91 -7.08
CA HIS A 138 3.36 3.41 -5.92
C HIS A 138 2.51 2.34 -5.21
N LEU A 139 2.97 1.10 -5.31
CA LEU A 139 2.29 -0.11 -4.94
C LEU A 139 2.91 -0.67 -3.66
N ASN A 140 2.06 -1.13 -2.74
CA ASN A 140 2.48 -1.56 -1.42
C ASN A 140 2.02 -3.00 -1.15
N ASP A 141 2.98 -3.88 -0.89
CA ASP A 141 2.81 -5.30 -0.58
C ASP A 141 1.99 -6.12 -1.59
N TRP A 142 1.83 -7.42 -1.28
CA TRP A 142 1.24 -8.42 -2.18
C TRP A 142 -0.17 -8.07 -2.64
N GLN A 143 -0.95 -7.34 -1.85
CA GLN A 143 -2.33 -6.95 -2.19
C GLN A 143 -2.40 -6.13 -3.47
N SER A 144 -1.32 -5.45 -3.84
CA SER A 144 -1.19 -4.63 -5.05
C SER A 144 -0.20 -5.22 -6.08
N GLY A 145 0.23 -6.46 -5.87
CA GLY A 145 1.38 -7.05 -6.56
C GLY A 145 1.19 -7.35 -8.05
N PHE A 146 -0.04 -7.47 -8.54
CA PHE A 146 -0.29 -7.71 -9.97
C PHE A 146 -0.43 -6.44 -10.79
N ILE A 147 -0.65 -5.28 -10.17
CA ILE A 147 -0.81 -4.01 -10.88
C ILE A 147 0.39 -3.67 -11.80
N PRO A 148 1.67 -3.90 -11.46
CA PRO A 148 2.76 -3.61 -12.41
C PRO A 148 2.66 -4.43 -13.70
N LEU A 149 2.29 -5.72 -13.58
CA LEU A 149 2.05 -6.56 -14.75
C LEU A 149 0.88 -6.05 -15.59
N LEU A 150 -0.22 -5.65 -14.92
CA LEU A 150 -1.39 -5.08 -15.59
C LEU A 150 -1.05 -3.76 -16.32
N ILE A 151 -0.23 -2.89 -15.71
CA ILE A 151 0.30 -1.67 -16.35
C ILE A 151 1.07 -2.04 -17.62
N ARG A 152 2.00 -3.00 -17.55
CA ARG A 152 2.78 -3.44 -18.73
C ARG A 152 1.90 -4.02 -19.84
N ILE A 153 0.91 -4.83 -19.50
CA ILE A 153 -0.03 -5.40 -20.49
C ILE A 153 -0.84 -4.28 -21.15
N ARG A 154 -1.41 -3.36 -20.35
CA ARG A 154 -2.21 -2.24 -20.85
C ARG A 154 -1.38 -1.25 -21.66
N GLY A 155 -0.13 -1.00 -21.26
CA GLY A 155 0.82 -0.10 -21.92
C GLY A 155 1.11 -0.48 -23.38
N ARG A 156 1.05 -1.77 -23.73
CA ARG A 156 1.18 -2.23 -25.14
C ARG A 156 0.13 -1.63 -26.08
N HIS A 157 -0.99 -1.15 -25.53
CA HIS A 157 -2.13 -0.64 -26.29
C HIS A 157 -2.55 0.77 -25.87
N SER A 158 -1.88 1.37 -24.87
CA SER A 158 -2.23 2.69 -24.33
C SER A 158 -0.97 3.49 -24.04
N ALA A 159 -0.80 4.61 -24.74
CA ALA A 159 0.34 5.51 -24.54
C ALA A 159 0.44 6.02 -23.08
N LEU A 160 -0.70 6.27 -22.44
CA LEU A 160 -0.77 6.66 -21.03
C LEU A 160 -0.05 5.64 -20.14
N TRP A 161 -0.44 4.37 -20.23
CA TRP A 161 0.09 3.32 -19.36
C TRP A 161 1.51 2.90 -19.75
N ASN A 162 1.92 3.15 -20.99
CA ASN A 162 3.29 2.91 -21.46
C ASN A 162 4.30 3.89 -20.85
N GLU A 163 3.85 5.09 -20.47
CA GLU A 163 4.70 6.13 -19.86
C GLU A 163 4.63 6.16 -18.33
N THR A 164 3.68 5.44 -17.72
CA THR A 164 3.53 5.33 -16.26
C THR A 164 4.61 4.43 -15.66
N ALA A 165 5.39 4.95 -14.72
CA ALA A 165 6.35 4.18 -13.93
C ALA A 165 5.69 3.50 -12.71
N SER A 166 6.23 2.37 -12.29
CA SER A 166 5.76 1.60 -11.14
C SER A 166 6.84 1.42 -10.08
N VAL A 167 6.49 1.73 -8.83
CA VAL A 167 7.33 1.50 -7.64
C VAL A 167 6.63 0.49 -6.76
N PHE A 168 7.33 -0.57 -6.33
CA PHE A 168 6.76 -1.59 -5.46
C PHE A 168 7.50 -1.65 -4.12
N THR A 169 6.81 -1.34 -3.02
CA THR A 169 7.36 -1.36 -1.67
C THR A 169 7.00 -2.63 -0.92
N ILE A 170 8.03 -3.29 -0.39
CA ILE A 170 7.91 -4.43 0.51
C ILE A 170 7.94 -3.92 1.96
N HIS A 171 6.87 -4.09 2.71
CA HIS A 171 6.84 -3.82 4.15
C HIS A 171 7.05 -5.09 4.96
N ASN A 172 6.63 -6.24 4.42
CA ASN A 172 6.85 -7.53 5.05
C ASN A 172 6.89 -8.67 4.03
N LEU A 173 8.07 -9.24 3.82
CA LEU A 173 8.27 -10.31 2.84
C LEU A 173 7.65 -11.66 3.24
N ARG A 174 7.29 -11.84 4.51
CA ARG A 174 6.64 -13.08 5.00
C ARG A 174 5.25 -13.26 4.39
N TYR A 175 4.54 -12.17 4.09
CA TYR A 175 3.20 -12.22 3.51
C TYR A 175 3.26 -12.05 1.99
N GLN A 176 3.17 -13.17 1.27
CA GLN A 176 3.47 -13.19 -0.16
C GLN A 176 2.24 -13.29 -1.08
N GLY A 177 1.04 -13.41 -0.50
CA GLY A 177 -0.20 -13.65 -1.27
C GLY A 177 -0.07 -14.89 -2.16
N ARG A 178 0.22 -16.03 -1.54
CA ARG A 178 0.34 -17.32 -2.24
C ARG A 178 -1.02 -17.99 -2.35
N PHE A 179 -1.43 -18.26 -3.59
CA PHE A 179 -2.72 -18.87 -3.88
C PHE A 179 -2.58 -19.96 -4.96
N PRO A 180 -3.49 -20.95 -5.02
CA PRO A 180 -3.44 -21.98 -6.05
C PRO A 180 -3.47 -21.37 -7.47
N LYS A 181 -2.98 -22.14 -8.46
CA LYS A 181 -2.90 -21.73 -9.87
C LYS A 181 -4.16 -21.07 -10.44
N VAL A 182 -5.35 -21.45 -9.94
CA VAL A 182 -6.65 -20.86 -10.33
C VAL A 182 -6.70 -19.33 -10.16
N ALA A 183 -5.92 -18.75 -9.24
CA ALA A 183 -5.85 -17.32 -9.02
C ALA A 183 -5.39 -16.53 -10.27
N LEU A 184 -4.60 -17.17 -11.15
CA LEU A 184 -4.17 -16.57 -12.41
C LEU A 184 -5.36 -16.32 -13.35
N GLY A 185 -6.30 -17.28 -13.39
CA GLY A 185 -7.52 -17.17 -14.18
C GLY A 185 -8.43 -16.04 -13.68
N LEU A 186 -8.45 -15.76 -12.37
CA LEU A 186 -9.20 -14.64 -11.80
C LEU A 186 -8.73 -13.28 -12.33
N LEU A 187 -7.43 -13.17 -12.66
CA LEU A 187 -6.81 -11.96 -13.21
C LEU A 187 -6.91 -11.87 -14.75
N GLY A 188 -7.54 -12.87 -15.40
CA GLY A 188 -7.61 -12.95 -16.86
C GLY A 188 -6.24 -13.23 -17.51
N LEU A 189 -5.29 -13.79 -16.76
CA LEU A 189 -3.93 -14.06 -17.23
C LEU A 189 -3.77 -15.52 -17.68
N GLY A 190 -3.04 -15.73 -18.77
CA GLY A 190 -2.77 -17.06 -19.32
C GLY A 190 -1.57 -17.76 -18.69
N GLU A 191 -1.38 -19.03 -19.04
CA GLU A 191 -0.33 -19.90 -18.49
C GLU A 191 1.09 -19.41 -18.80
N GLU A 192 1.27 -18.52 -19.78
CA GLU A 192 2.56 -17.92 -20.11
C GLU A 192 3.21 -17.17 -18.94
N TYR A 193 2.40 -16.70 -17.99
CA TYR A 193 2.90 -16.06 -16.77
C TYR A 193 3.21 -17.05 -15.64
N PHE A 194 2.65 -18.27 -15.71
CA PHE A 194 2.82 -19.32 -14.69
C PHE A 194 4.03 -20.18 -14.98
N THR A 195 5.21 -19.58 -14.84
CA THR A 195 6.50 -20.25 -14.99
C THR A 195 7.40 -19.97 -13.79
N PRO A 196 8.43 -20.80 -13.51
CA PRO A 196 9.38 -20.53 -12.43
C PRO A 196 10.08 -19.16 -12.56
N GLY A 197 10.25 -18.67 -13.79
CA GLY A 197 10.75 -17.31 -14.05
C GLY A 197 9.69 -16.20 -13.98
N GLY A 198 8.41 -16.59 -14.01
CA GLY A 198 7.23 -15.73 -13.86
C GLY A 198 6.63 -15.80 -12.45
N VAL A 199 5.31 -15.73 -12.35
CA VAL A 199 4.60 -15.55 -11.07
C VAL A 199 4.43 -16.85 -10.25
N GLU A 200 4.82 -18.01 -10.81
CA GLU A 200 4.76 -19.29 -10.12
C GLU A 200 5.78 -19.34 -8.97
N PHE A 201 5.39 -19.88 -7.83
CA PHE A 201 6.22 -20.00 -6.65
C PHE A 201 5.84 -21.24 -5.84
N TYR A 202 6.63 -22.31 -5.99
CA TYR A 202 6.44 -23.62 -5.34
C TYR A 202 5.06 -24.23 -5.59
N GLY A 203 4.57 -24.16 -6.82
CA GLY A 203 3.28 -24.69 -7.28
C GLY A 203 2.11 -23.70 -7.16
N ASP A 204 2.31 -22.57 -6.49
CA ASP A 204 1.31 -21.53 -6.29
C ASP A 204 1.58 -20.30 -7.16
N VAL A 205 0.60 -19.41 -7.29
CA VAL A 205 0.79 -18.03 -7.75
C VAL A 205 1.20 -17.18 -6.55
N SER A 206 2.29 -16.40 -6.66
CA SER A 206 2.66 -15.39 -5.65
C SER A 206 2.40 -13.98 -6.18
N PHE A 207 1.49 -13.27 -5.51
CA PHE A 207 1.22 -11.86 -5.80
C PHE A 207 2.43 -10.98 -5.49
N MET A 208 3.14 -11.25 -4.39
CA MET A 208 4.40 -10.56 -4.05
C MET A 208 5.44 -10.74 -5.16
N LYS A 209 5.65 -11.98 -5.65
CA LYS A 209 6.59 -12.25 -6.73
C LYS A 209 6.23 -11.51 -8.01
N ALA A 210 4.95 -11.40 -8.35
CA ALA A 210 4.50 -10.58 -9.48
C ALA A 210 4.95 -9.11 -9.33
N GLY A 211 4.78 -8.53 -8.13
CA GLY A 211 5.21 -7.17 -7.83
C GLY A 211 6.71 -6.99 -8.06
N LEU A 212 7.51 -7.90 -7.52
CA LEU A 212 8.98 -7.88 -7.65
C LEU A 212 9.47 -8.08 -9.09
N LEU A 213 8.77 -8.86 -9.90
CA LEU A 213 9.21 -9.15 -11.27
C LEU A 213 8.86 -8.02 -12.26
N PHE A 214 7.70 -7.39 -12.08
CA PHE A 214 7.15 -6.49 -13.09
C PHE A 214 7.20 -5.01 -12.72
N ALA A 215 7.48 -4.65 -11.47
CA ALA A 215 7.71 -3.25 -11.10
C ALA A 215 9.00 -2.71 -11.73
N ASP A 216 9.06 -1.41 -12.00
CA ASP A 216 10.26 -0.76 -12.55
C ASP A 216 11.31 -0.55 -11.46
N VAL A 217 10.88 -0.14 -10.27
CA VAL A 217 11.75 -0.01 -9.08
C VAL A 217 11.11 -0.71 -7.88
N ILE A 218 11.95 -1.29 -7.04
CA ILE A 218 11.55 -1.94 -5.80
C ILE A 218 12.18 -1.18 -4.64
N ASN A 219 11.45 -1.00 -3.55
CA ASN A 219 12.04 -0.51 -2.31
C ASN A 219 11.52 -1.27 -1.10
N THR A 220 12.20 -1.07 0.02
CA THR A 220 11.78 -1.58 1.32
C THR A 220 12.12 -0.60 2.43
N VAL A 221 11.77 -0.94 3.67
CA VAL A 221 11.68 -0.01 4.80
C VAL A 221 13.03 0.32 5.47
N SER A 222 14.16 -0.23 4.99
CA SER A 222 15.52 0.20 5.37
C SER A 222 16.60 -0.36 4.45
N GLU A 223 17.77 0.28 4.44
CA GLU A 223 18.96 -0.17 3.71
C GLU A 223 19.50 -1.51 4.21
N THR A 224 19.44 -1.75 5.52
CA THR A 224 19.85 -3.03 6.09
C THR A 224 18.90 -4.14 5.63
N TYR A 225 17.59 -3.90 5.73
CA TYR A 225 16.59 -4.88 5.32
C TYR A 225 16.68 -5.17 3.80
N ALA A 226 16.94 -4.16 2.97
CA ALA A 226 17.18 -4.35 1.53
C ALA A 226 18.33 -5.33 1.23
N ARG A 227 19.39 -5.34 2.05
CA ARG A 227 20.48 -6.33 1.94
C ARG A 227 20.11 -7.68 2.52
N GLU A 228 19.42 -7.71 3.67
CA GLU A 228 19.03 -8.93 4.36
C GLU A 228 18.10 -9.80 3.49
N ILE A 229 17.06 -9.22 2.89
CA ILE A 229 16.08 -9.97 2.07
C ILE A 229 16.66 -10.56 0.78
N GLN A 230 17.88 -10.19 0.41
CA GLN A 230 18.62 -10.79 -0.69
C GLN A 230 19.36 -12.07 -0.26
N THR A 231 19.30 -12.45 1.01
CA THR A 231 19.88 -13.70 1.52
C THR A 231 18.80 -14.78 1.70
N PRO A 232 19.15 -16.08 1.62
CA PRO A 232 18.17 -17.15 1.85
C PRO A 232 17.52 -17.13 3.23
N GLU A 233 18.21 -16.62 4.25
CA GLU A 233 17.74 -16.58 5.64
C GLU A 233 16.56 -15.63 5.84
N PHE A 234 16.59 -14.46 5.19
CA PHE A 234 15.57 -13.42 5.37
C PHE A 234 14.71 -13.16 4.13
N GLY A 235 15.07 -13.75 2.99
CA GLY A 235 14.38 -13.52 1.72
C GLY A 235 13.13 -14.37 1.50
N GLU A 236 12.77 -15.24 2.44
CA GLU A 236 11.51 -16.02 2.42
C GLU A 236 11.32 -16.80 1.10
N GLY A 237 12.41 -17.28 0.52
CA GLY A 237 12.47 -17.98 -0.78
C GLY A 237 12.39 -17.07 -2.02
N LEU A 238 12.19 -15.77 -1.87
CA LEU A 238 12.22 -14.75 -2.93
C LEU A 238 13.61 -14.10 -3.08
N ASP A 239 14.58 -14.50 -2.27
CA ASP A 239 15.95 -14.00 -2.25
C ASP A 239 16.62 -14.04 -3.64
N GLY A 240 16.38 -15.10 -4.42
CA GLY A 240 16.90 -15.21 -5.79
C GLY A 240 16.34 -14.15 -6.74
N VAL A 241 15.04 -13.83 -6.62
CA VAL A 241 14.39 -12.77 -7.41
C VAL A 241 14.94 -11.40 -6.99
N LEU A 242 15.04 -11.17 -5.68
CA LEU A 242 15.52 -9.92 -5.11
C LEU A 242 16.99 -9.65 -5.46
N ARG A 243 17.88 -10.65 -5.40
CA ARG A 243 19.26 -10.52 -5.87
C ARG A 243 19.35 -10.16 -7.34
N LYS A 244 18.52 -10.79 -8.19
CA LYS A 244 18.48 -10.49 -9.63
C LYS A 244 18.02 -9.05 -9.89
N ARG A 245 17.13 -8.53 -9.04
CA ARG A 245 16.65 -7.13 -9.07
C ARG A 245 17.48 -6.19 -8.20
N GLY A 246 18.65 -6.60 -7.71
CA GLY A 246 19.42 -5.84 -6.72
C GLY A 246 19.83 -4.43 -7.15
N SER A 247 19.99 -4.18 -8.46
CA SER A 247 20.24 -2.83 -9.01
C SER A 247 19.05 -1.87 -8.89
N ASP A 248 17.86 -2.42 -8.76
CA ASP A 248 16.60 -1.67 -8.70
C ASP A 248 15.96 -1.75 -7.31
N LEU A 249 16.66 -2.32 -6.32
CA LEU A 249 16.18 -2.52 -4.95
C LEU A 249 16.82 -1.50 -4.00
N TYR A 250 15.99 -0.65 -3.40
CA TYR A 250 16.44 0.44 -2.54
C TYR A 250 15.89 0.34 -1.11
N GLY A 251 16.69 0.73 -0.12
CA GLY A 251 16.24 0.82 1.26
C GLY A 251 15.86 2.25 1.64
N ILE A 252 14.59 2.50 1.94
CA ILE A 252 14.10 3.82 2.34
C ILE A 252 13.53 3.71 3.76
N VAL A 253 14.18 4.39 4.70
CA VAL A 253 13.75 4.39 6.11
C VAL A 253 12.43 5.13 6.26
N ASN A 254 11.46 4.50 6.93
CA ASN A 254 10.18 5.12 7.23
C ASN A 254 10.37 6.37 8.11
N GLY A 255 9.64 7.43 7.77
CA GLY A 255 9.48 8.59 8.65
C GLY A 255 8.46 8.33 9.76
N ILE A 256 8.36 9.28 10.69
CA ILE A 256 7.30 9.33 11.70
C ILE A 256 6.50 10.62 11.56
N ASN A 257 5.20 10.56 11.87
CA ASN A 257 4.34 11.74 11.83
C ASN A 257 4.49 12.57 13.10
N TYR A 258 5.33 13.61 13.05
CA TYR A 258 5.55 14.50 14.20
C TYR A 258 4.32 15.32 14.60
N HIS A 259 3.29 15.46 13.77
CA HIS A 259 2.05 16.12 14.22
C HIS A 259 1.19 15.21 15.10
N GLU A 260 1.39 13.90 15.02
CA GLU A 260 0.67 12.91 15.80
C GLU A 260 1.50 12.38 16.97
N TYR A 261 2.82 12.28 16.79
CA TYR A 261 3.76 11.76 17.78
C TYR A 261 4.69 12.88 18.28
N ASP A 262 4.10 13.88 18.94
CA ASP A 262 4.83 14.97 19.61
C ASP A 262 4.61 14.92 21.13
N PRO A 263 5.56 14.38 21.91
CA PRO A 263 5.43 14.30 23.36
C PRO A 263 5.25 15.65 24.07
N SER A 264 5.57 16.77 23.41
CA SER A 264 5.45 18.10 23.99
C SER A 264 3.99 18.60 24.00
N SER A 265 3.14 18.05 23.15
CA SER A 265 1.74 18.44 23.00
C SER A 265 0.75 17.28 23.00
N ASP A 266 1.20 16.03 23.10
CA ASP A 266 0.35 14.84 23.01
C ASP A 266 -0.59 14.74 24.22
N PRO A 267 -1.92 14.91 24.05
CA PRO A 267 -2.88 14.85 25.14
C PRO A 267 -3.09 13.44 25.69
N ARG A 268 -2.56 12.39 25.01
CA ARG A 268 -2.63 11.00 25.48
C ARG A 268 -1.60 10.69 26.56
N LEU A 269 -0.59 11.55 26.74
CA LEU A 269 0.39 11.40 27.80
C LEU A 269 -0.17 11.93 29.13
N PHE A 270 0.13 11.24 30.23
CA PHE A 270 -0.18 11.73 31.58
C PHE A 270 0.53 13.05 31.87
N LYS A 271 1.73 13.22 31.32
CA LYS A 271 2.50 14.47 31.39
C LYS A 271 3.30 14.67 30.11
N THR A 272 3.07 15.78 29.43
CA THR A 272 3.86 16.15 28.25
C THR A 272 5.31 16.45 28.62
N TYR A 273 6.21 16.24 27.67
CA TYR A 273 7.65 16.44 27.85
C TYR A 273 8.34 16.79 26.54
N ASP A 274 9.51 17.41 26.62
CA ASP A 274 10.36 17.70 25.46
C ASP A 274 11.80 17.24 25.71
N SER A 275 12.70 17.51 24.77
CA SER A 275 14.12 17.15 24.88
C SER A 275 14.84 17.83 26.04
N ARG A 276 14.27 18.90 26.62
CA ARG A 276 14.83 19.64 27.76
C ARG A 276 14.25 19.19 29.10
N ASN A 277 13.11 18.49 29.10
CA ASN A 277 12.44 18.00 30.31
C ASN A 277 12.14 16.49 30.26
N LEU A 278 13.17 15.67 30.05
CA LEU A 278 13.01 14.22 30.00
C LEU A 278 12.58 13.59 31.35
N GLY A 279 12.72 14.32 32.47
CA GLY A 279 12.31 13.84 33.80
C GLY A 279 10.83 13.49 33.90
N ALA A 280 9.96 14.17 33.15
CA ALA A 280 8.53 13.88 33.07
C ALA A 280 8.22 12.48 32.47
N LYS A 281 9.19 11.78 31.86
CA LYS A 281 9.04 10.36 31.49
C LYS A 281 8.85 9.46 32.72
N VAL A 282 9.42 9.82 33.88
CA VAL A 282 9.22 9.07 35.13
C VAL A 282 7.76 9.14 35.57
N ASP A 283 7.14 10.32 35.47
CA ASP A 283 5.72 10.49 35.80
C ASP A 283 4.83 9.63 34.89
N ASN A 284 5.11 9.61 33.58
CA ASN A 284 4.41 8.73 32.63
C ASN A 284 4.64 7.24 32.92
N LYS A 285 5.86 6.83 33.28
CA LYS A 285 6.17 5.43 33.64
C LYS A 285 5.37 5.00 34.88
N LEU A 286 5.38 5.81 35.93
CA LEU A 286 4.65 5.52 37.18
C LEU A 286 3.14 5.46 36.94
N ALA A 287 2.61 6.39 36.15
CA ALA A 287 1.19 6.39 35.79
C ALA A 287 0.80 5.14 34.98
N LEU A 288 1.61 4.75 33.99
CA LEU A 288 1.39 3.52 33.23
C LEU A 288 1.52 2.27 34.11
N GLN A 289 2.49 2.22 35.04
CA GLN A 289 2.59 1.11 36.00
C GLN A 289 1.34 1.02 36.88
N ARG A 290 0.78 2.14 37.34
CA ARG A 290 -0.50 2.15 38.08
C ARG A 290 -1.64 1.62 37.24
N GLU A 291 -1.76 2.08 36.01
CA GLU A 291 -2.81 1.66 35.07
C GLU A 291 -2.76 0.14 34.80
N LEU A 292 -1.55 -0.41 34.66
CA LEU A 292 -1.32 -1.83 34.41
C LEU A 292 -1.28 -2.70 35.69
N GLY A 293 -1.41 -2.12 36.87
CA GLY A 293 -1.31 -2.84 38.15
C GLY A 293 0.09 -3.39 38.46
N LEU A 294 1.14 -2.79 37.89
CA LEU A 294 2.53 -3.15 38.13
C LEU A 294 3.09 -2.47 39.39
N SER A 295 4.14 -3.04 39.96
CA SER A 295 4.85 -2.43 41.07
C SER A 295 5.47 -1.09 40.66
N LEU A 296 5.27 -0.08 41.49
CA LEU A 296 5.79 1.26 41.26
C LEU A 296 7.29 1.28 41.53
N SER A 297 8.07 1.62 40.51
CA SER A 297 9.54 1.67 40.54
C SER A 297 10.11 2.69 39.59
#